data_AF-A0A3N5RZB6-F1
#
_entry.id   AF-A0A3N5RZB6-F1
#
_cell.length_a   1.000
_cell.length_b   1.000
_cell.length_c   1.000
_cell.angle_alpha   90.00
_cell.angle_beta   90.00
_cell.angle_gamma   90.00
#
_symmetry.space_group_name_H-M   'P 1'
#
loop_
_entity.id
_entity.type
_entity.pdbx_description
1 polymer ?
#
loop_
_entity_poly.entity_id
_entity_poly.type
_entity_poly.pdbx_seq_one_letter_code
_entity_poly.pdbx_strand_id
1 'polypeptide(L)'
;MNIRTSRPESDFPRIVDLVNLYERLPVSLAQFHKWDEFMPPGRTCRRMVAVNNEDQVVGCSQISHETWYPPGHFYIWITIDP
;
A
#
# COMPACT_ATOMS: atom_id res chain seq x y z
N MET A 1 13.79 -5.41 12.30
CA MET A 1 12.87 -4.63 11.43
C MET A 1 13.52 -4.42 10.07
N ASN A 2 12.80 -4.71 8.99
CA ASN A 2 13.29 -4.57 7.61
C ASN A 2 12.22 -3.89 6.74
N ILE A 3 12.63 -3.18 5.69
CA ILE A 3 11.71 -2.61 4.69
C ILE A 3 11.90 -3.34 3.36
N ARG A 4 10.80 -3.81 2.77
CA ARG A 4 10.80 -4.53 1.50
C ARG A 4 9.59 -4.17 0.64
N THR A 5 9.64 -4.50 -0.65
CA THR A 5 8.45 -4.42 -1.52
C THR A 5 7.37 -5.37 -0.99
N SER A 6 6.12 -4.93 -1.04
CA SER A 6 4.99 -5.76 -0.61
C SER A 6 4.81 -6.97 -1.53
N ARG A 7 4.42 -8.09 -0.95
CA ARG A 7 4.01 -9.32 -1.63
C ARG A 7 2.49 -9.40 -1.61
N PRO A 8 1.79 -9.28 -2.75
CA PRO A 8 0.33 -9.24 -2.78
C PRO A 8 -0.34 -10.40 -2.04
N GLU A 9 0.16 -11.62 -2.23
CA GLU A 9 -0.44 -12.83 -1.67
C GLU A 9 -0.31 -12.92 -0.14
N SER A 10 0.83 -12.52 0.43
CA SER A 10 1.10 -12.68 1.87
C SER A 10 0.85 -11.42 2.70
N ASP A 11 1.04 -10.24 2.12
CA ASP A 11 1.05 -9.00 2.89
C ASP A 11 -0.27 -8.24 2.81
N PHE A 12 -1.03 -8.37 1.72
CA PHE A 12 -2.25 -7.57 1.51
C PHE A 12 -3.31 -7.76 2.61
N PRO A 13 -3.56 -8.97 3.15
CA PRO A 13 -4.48 -9.11 4.27
C PRO A 13 -4.12 -8.20 5.45
N ARG A 14 -2.85 -8.22 5.87
CA ARG A 14 -2.38 -7.39 7.00
C ARG A 14 -2.32 -5.90 6.65
N ILE A 15 -2.00 -5.55 5.41
CA ILE A 15 -2.04 -4.16 4.93
C ILE A 15 -3.47 -3.63 5.00
N VAL A 16 -4.46 -4.41 4.54
CA VAL A 16 -5.87 -4.02 4.58
C VAL A 16 -6.33 -3.82 6.03
N ASP A 17 -5.93 -4.69 6.95
CA ASP A 17 -6.21 -4.51 8.37
C ASP A 17 -5.64 -3.19 8.89
N LEU A 18 -4.39 -2.85 8.52
CA LEU A 18 -3.76 -1.56 8.88
C LEU A 18 -4.49 -0.35 8.27
N VAL A 19 -4.81 -0.40 6.98
CA VAL A 19 -5.54 0.66 6.26
C VAL A 19 -6.87 0.94 6.96
N ASN A 20 -7.60 -0.12 7.30
CA ASN A 20 -8.93 -0.04 7.89
C ASN A 20 -8.95 0.51 9.33
N LEU A 21 -7.80 0.65 10.00
CA LEU A 21 -7.72 1.40 11.26
C LEU A 21 -7.97 2.89 11.07
N TYR A 22 -7.73 3.43 9.86
CA TYR A 22 -7.79 4.87 9.57
C TYR A 22 -8.88 5.24 8.55
N GLU A 23 -9.42 4.26 7.84
CA GLU A 23 -10.49 4.47 6.86
C GLU A 23 -11.86 4.61 7.52
N ARG A 24 -12.68 5.56 7.02
CA ARG A 24 -14.07 5.70 7.46
C ARG A 24 -14.95 4.56 6.96
N LEU A 25 -14.67 4.06 5.76
CA LEU A 25 -15.37 2.96 5.13
C LEU A 25 -14.38 1.82 4.92
N PRO A 26 -14.61 0.64 5.52
CA PRO A 26 -13.68 -0.47 5.39
C PRO A 26 -13.44 -0.87 3.94
N VAL A 27 -12.17 -1.01 3.58
CA VAL A 27 -11.70 -1.54 2.31
C VAL A 27 -11.64 -3.06 2.42
N SER A 28 -12.23 -3.76 1.45
CA SER A 28 -12.11 -5.22 1.37
C SER A 28 -10.79 -5.62 0.69
N LEU A 29 -10.30 -6.82 0.98
CA LEU A 29 -9.12 -7.38 0.31
C LEU A 29 -9.28 -7.41 -1.22
N ALA A 30 -10.47 -7.80 -1.71
CA ALA A 30 -10.76 -7.80 -3.14
C ALA A 30 -10.73 -6.40 -3.76
N GLN A 31 -11.21 -5.37 -3.02
CA GLN A 31 -11.13 -3.99 -3.48
C GLN A 31 -9.69 -3.49 -3.52
N PHE A 32 -8.89 -3.87 -2.52
CA PHE A 32 -7.48 -3.53 -2.44
C PHE A 32 -6.66 -4.14 -3.59
N HIS A 33 -6.91 -5.42 -3.93
CA HIS A 33 -6.32 -6.06 -5.12
C HIS A 33 -6.65 -5.29 -6.41
N LYS A 34 -7.91 -4.91 -6.61
CA LYS A 34 -8.31 -4.12 -7.78
C LYS A 34 -7.57 -2.79 -7.89
N TRP A 35 -7.32 -2.11 -6.77
CA TRP A 35 -6.57 -0.85 -6.77
C TRP A 35 -5.09 -1.04 -7.08
N ASP A 36 -4.51 -2.15 -6.65
CA ASP A 36 -3.12 -2.51 -6.96
C ASP A 36 -2.94 -2.85 -8.44
N GLU A 37 -3.86 -3.63 -9.00
CA GLU A 37 -3.85 -4.06 -10.41
C GLU A 37 -4.20 -2.93 -11.38
N PHE A 38 -4.86 -1.87 -10.91
CA PHE A 38 -5.26 -0.73 -11.74
C PHE A 38 -4.06 0.11 -12.17
N MET A 39 -3.41 -0.24 -13.26
CA MET A 39 -2.21 0.44 -13.77
C MET A 39 -2.42 0.99 -15.19
N PRO A 40 -3.25 2.03 -15.38
CA PRO A 40 -3.40 2.67 -16.69
C PRO A 40 -2.07 3.30 -17.16
N PRO A 41 -1.88 3.47 -18.48
CA PRO A 41 -0.68 4.11 -19.01
C PRO A 41 -0.40 5.47 -18.36
N GLY A 42 0.82 5.68 -17.89
CA GLY A 42 1.25 6.90 -17.20
C GLY A 42 1.10 6.87 -15.69
N ARG A 43 0.36 5.91 -15.11
CA ARG A 43 0.34 5.70 -13.66
C ARG A 43 1.59 4.93 -13.23
N THR A 44 2.18 5.33 -12.10
CA THR A 44 3.14 4.49 -11.38
C THR A 44 2.68 4.32 -9.94
N CYS A 45 2.85 3.12 -9.39
CA CYS A 45 2.54 2.83 -8.00
C CYS A 45 3.58 1.87 -7.46
N ARG A 46 4.10 2.14 -6.26
CA ARG A 46 5.00 1.25 -5.55
C ARG A 46 4.58 1.17 -4.09
N ARG A 47 4.43 -0.05 -3.60
CA ARG A 47 4.10 -0.33 -2.21
C ARG A 47 5.25 -1.02 -1.50
N MET A 48 5.59 -0.49 -0.33
CA MET A 48 6.64 -1.00 0.54
C MET A 48 6.03 -1.32 1.90
N VAL A 49 6.53 -2.36 2.54
CA VAL A 49 6.13 -2.76 3.90
C VAL A 49 7.32 -2.72 4.83
N ALA A 50 7.07 -2.32 6.07
CA ALA A 50 7.95 -2.56 7.19
C ALA A 50 7.53 -3.86 7.87
N VAL A 51 8.50 -4.76 8.10
CA VAL A 51 8.26 -6.05 8.75
C VAL A 51 9.09 -6.20 10.03
N ASN A 52 8.54 -6.90 11.02
CA ASN A 52 9.24 -7.29 12.24
C ASN A 52 10.19 -8.48 11.99
N ASN A 53 10.75 -9.06 13.06
CA ASN A 53 11.70 -10.18 12.93
C ASN A 53 11.03 -11.50 12.53
N GLU A 54 9.70 -11.58 12.56
CA GLU A 54 8.89 -12.74 12.16
C GLU A 54 8.30 -12.57 10.75
N ASP A 55 8.79 -11.58 9.97
CA ASP A 55 8.27 -11.18 8.65
C ASP A 55 6.80 -10.71 8.66
N GLN A 56 6.24 -10.35 9.83
CA GLN A 56 4.91 -9.76 9.93
C GLN A 56 4.94 -8.28 9.60
N VAL A 57 3.96 -7.82 8.82
CA VAL A 57 3.82 -6.41 8.44
C VAL A 57 3.38 -5.58 9.65
N VAL A 58 4.22 -4.60 10.01
CA VAL A 58 3.99 -3.60 11.07
C VAL A 58 3.81 -2.19 10.52
N GLY A 59 3.91 -2.02 9.20
CA GLY A 59 3.67 -0.76 8.53
C GLY A 59 3.67 -0.92 7.02
N CYS A 60 3.01 0.00 6.33
CA CYS A 60 2.89 0.03 4.89
C CYS A 60 3.07 1.46 4.39
N SER A 61 3.69 1.60 3.23
CA SER A 61 3.70 2.86 2.47
C SER A 61 3.35 2.60 1.03
N GLN A 62 2.66 3.54 0.41
CA GLN A 62 2.40 3.58 -1.01
C GLN A 62 2.91 4.92 -1.55
N ILE A 63 3.67 4.86 -2.64
CA ILE A 63 4.02 6.03 -3.44
C ILE A 63 3.35 5.85 -4.80
N SER A 64 2.58 6.84 -5.24
CA SER A 64 1.97 6.82 -6.56
C SER A 64 2.19 8.14 -7.31
N HIS A 65 2.39 8.02 -8.62
CA HIS A 65 2.18 9.09 -9.59
C HIS A 65 0.92 8.74 -10.36
N GLU A 66 -0.10 9.58 -10.23
CA GLU A 66 -1.37 9.44 -10.95
C GLU A 66 -1.31 10.25 -12.25
N THR A 67 -2.09 9.84 -13.26
CA THR A 67 -2.02 10.39 -14.62
C THR A 67 -2.38 11.87 -14.71
N TRP A 68 -3.06 12.41 -13.69
CA TRP A 68 -3.42 13.82 -13.58
C TRP A 68 -2.43 14.66 -12.76
N TYR A 69 -1.39 14.05 -12.17
CA TYR A 69 -0.34 14.81 -11.49
C TYR A 69 0.66 15.39 -12.49
N PRO A 70 1.19 16.61 -12.25
CA PRO A 70 2.29 17.13 -13.04
C PRO A 70 3.51 16.19 -12.98
N PRO A 71 4.42 16.23 -13.98
CA PRO A 71 5.66 15.48 -13.93
C PRO A 71 6.44 15.76 -12.63
N GLY A 72 7.01 14.71 -12.03
CA GLY A 72 7.79 14.79 -10.80
C GLY A 72 6.98 14.93 -9.50
N HIS A 73 5.65 14.95 -9.56
CA HIS A 73 4.79 15.06 -8.37
C HIS A 73 4.24 13.70 -7.97
N PHE A 74 4.47 13.30 -6.72
CA PHE A 74 4.06 12.01 -6.20
C PHE A 74 3.18 12.19 -4.96
N TYR A 75 2.18 11.33 -4.83
CA TYR A 75 1.44 11.16 -3.59
C TYR A 75 2.09 10.04 -2.77
N ILE A 76 2.21 10.26 -1.46
CA ILE A 76 2.74 9.27 -0.52
C ILE A 76 1.71 9.07 0.58
N TRP A 77 1.39 7.81 0.85
CA TRP A 77 0.56 7.38 1.96
C TRP A 77 1.35 6.42 2.85
N ILE A 78 1.29 6.61 4.17
CA ILE A 78 2.03 5.82 5.14
C ILE A 78 1.10 5.46 6.30
N THR A 79 1.12 4.20 6.68
CA THR A 79 0.41 3.68 7.85
C THR A 79 1.33 2.77 8.66
N ILE A 80 1.29 2.94 9.97
CA ILE A 80 2.12 2.19 10.92
C ILE A 80 1.16 1.62 11.96
N ASP A 81 1.43 0.39 12.39
CA ASP A 81 0.72 -0.23 13.51
C ASP A 81 0.90 0.62 14.78
N PRO A 82 -0.16 0.92 15.55
CA PRO A 82 -0.08 1.78 16.74
C PRO A 82 0.90 1.31 17.82
#